data_AF-A0A943U597-F1
#
_entry.id   AF-A0A943U597-F1
#
_cell.length_a   1.000
_cell.length_b   1.000
_cell.length_c   1.000
_cell.angle_alpha   90.00
_cell.angle_beta   90.00
_cell.angle_gamma   90.00
#
_symmetry.space_group_name_H-M   'P 1'
#
loop_
_entity.id
_entity.type
_entity.pdbx_description
1 polymer ?
#
loop_
_entity_poly.entity_id
_entity_poly.type
_entity_poly.pdbx_seq_one_letter_code
_entity_poly.pdbx_strand_id
1 'polypeptide(L)'
;MAVKLKSGQEFLAECDLQTYQKFYDAYLETRRATEESYDEDVDEDEDIDESTTADDSIPMDTYSVTKDPATLLKQLKELKDEGIISEDEYRTKARKIFDNI
;
A
#
# COMPACT_ATOMS: atom_id res chain seq x y z
N MET A 1 -12.59 -25.33 -3.50
CA MET A 1 -13.86 -25.41 -2.73
C MET A 1 -14.09 -24.03 -2.11
N ALA A 2 -15.24 -23.39 -2.31
CA ALA A 2 -15.50 -22.07 -1.71
C ALA A 2 -15.98 -22.24 -0.26
N VAL A 3 -15.34 -21.54 0.67
CA VAL A 3 -15.69 -21.54 2.10
C VAL A 3 -16.37 -20.22 2.42
N LYS A 4 -17.51 -20.30 3.12
CA LYS A 4 -18.32 -19.15 3.49
C LYS A 4 -18.04 -18.74 4.93
N LEU A 5 -17.62 -17.50 5.13
CA LEU A 5 -17.46 -16.93 6.46
C LEU A 5 -18.82 -16.57 7.07
N LYS A 6 -18.86 -16.41 8.40
CA LYS A 6 -20.05 -15.95 9.13
C LYS A 6 -20.55 -14.56 8.67
N SER A 7 -19.68 -13.77 8.05
CA SER A 7 -20.01 -12.48 7.41
C SER A 7 -20.77 -12.63 6.10
N GLY A 8 -20.98 -13.85 5.60
CA GLY A 8 -21.63 -14.12 4.31
C GLY A 8 -20.70 -14.03 3.11
N GLN A 9 -19.46 -13.54 3.30
CA GLN A 9 -18.45 -13.53 2.25
C GLN A 9 -17.92 -14.94 1.97
N GLU A 10 -17.77 -15.26 0.69
CA GLU A 10 -17.27 -16.54 0.20
C GLU A 10 -15.84 -16.37 -0.30
N PHE A 11 -14.95 -17.26 0.11
CA PHE A 11 -13.54 -17.24 -0.29
C PHE A 11 -13.12 -18.61 -0.81
N LEU A 12 -12.18 -18.63 -1.75
CA LEU A 12 -11.56 -19.87 -2.21
C LEU A 12 -10.55 -20.31 -1.15
N ALA A 13 -10.91 -21.31 -0.35
CA ALA A 13 -10.02 -21.78 0.72
C ALA A 13 -8.86 -22.63 0.18
N GLU A 14 -9.09 -23.34 -0.92
CA GLU A 14 -8.08 -24.16 -1.60
C GLU A 14 -8.37 -24.09 -3.10
N CYS A 15 -7.47 -23.45 -3.83
CA CYS A 15 -7.41 -23.48 -5.29
C CYS A 15 -5.96 -23.69 -5.73
N ASP A 16 -5.76 -24.33 -6.88
CA ASP A 16 -4.43 -24.48 -7.46
C ASP A 16 -3.86 -23.11 -7.91
N LEU A 17 -2.55 -23.05 -8.12
CA LEU A 17 -1.86 -21.80 -8.45
C LEU A 17 -2.39 -21.13 -9.73
N GLN A 18 -2.78 -21.93 -10.75
CA GLN A 18 -3.30 -21.37 -12.01
C GLN A 18 -4.67 -20.73 -11.80
N THR A 19 -5.49 -21.34 -10.95
CA THR A 19 -6.81 -20.82 -10.58
C THR A 19 -6.67 -19.55 -9.75
N TYR A 20 -5.78 -19.52 -8.77
CA TYR A 20 -5.50 -18.30 -7.99
C TYR A 20 -5.09 -17.14 -8.90
N GLN A 21 -4.15 -17.39 -9.82
CA GLN A 21 -3.65 -16.36 -10.73
C GLN A 21 -4.77 -15.75 -11.57
N LYS A 22 -5.68 -16.55 -12.12
CA LYS A 22 -6.84 -16.04 -12.89
C LYS A 22 -7.73 -15.11 -12.08
N PHE A 23 -8.03 -15.47 -10.83
CA PHE A 23 -8.87 -14.62 -9.97
C PHE A 23 -8.15 -13.35 -9.53
N TYR A 24 -6.83 -13.44 -9.34
CA TYR A 24 -5.99 -12.29 -9.01
C TYR A 24 -5.89 -11.31 -10.18
N ASP A 25 -5.69 -11.81 -11.39
CA ASP A 25 -5.66 -10.99 -12.61
C ASP A 25 -7.00 -10.26 -12.82
N ALA A 26 -8.13 -10.96 -12.65
CA ALA A 26 -9.46 -10.36 -12.73
C ALA A 26 -9.72 -9.29 -11.65
N TYR A 27 -9.17 -9.49 -10.44
CA TYR A 27 -9.24 -8.48 -9.37
C TYR A 27 -8.45 -7.22 -9.72
N LEU A 28 -7.23 -7.38 -10.27
CA LEU A 28 -6.42 -6.26 -10.72
C LEU A 28 -7.06 -5.50 -11.89
N GLU A 29 -7.64 -6.19 -12.85
CA GLU A 29 -8.40 -5.58 -13.96
C GLU A 29 -9.57 -4.75 -13.44
N THR A 30 -10.33 -5.30 -12.50
CA THR A 30 -11.45 -4.57 -11.88
C THR A 30 -10.94 -3.33 -11.14
N ARG A 31 -9.83 -3.44 -10.40
CA ARG A 31 -9.25 -2.31 -9.67
C ARG A 31 -8.80 -1.21 -10.62
N ARG A 32 -8.07 -1.55 -11.70
CA ARG A 32 -7.67 -0.59 -12.74
C ARG A 32 -8.89 0.09 -13.35
N ALA A 33 -9.94 -0.66 -13.68
CA ALA A 33 -11.18 -0.11 -14.24
C ALA A 33 -11.95 0.79 -13.25
N THR A 34 -11.71 0.66 -11.93
CA THR A 34 -12.31 1.54 -10.91
C THR A 34 -11.45 2.78 -10.64
N GLU A 35 -10.16 2.72 -10.94
CA GLU A 35 -9.18 3.82 -10.84
C GLU A 35 -9.17 4.71 -12.10
N GLU A 36 -9.72 4.24 -13.22
CA GLU A 36 -9.83 4.94 -14.51
C GLU A 36 -10.90 6.07 -14.52
N SER A 37 -11.36 6.54 -13.35
CA SER A 37 -12.16 7.77 -13.23
C SER A 37 -11.37 8.99 -12.76
N TYR A 38 -10.04 8.89 -12.70
CA TYR A 38 -9.18 10.06 -12.65
C TYR A 38 -8.78 10.39 -14.09
N ASP A 39 -9.47 11.39 -14.66
CA ASP A 39 -9.12 12.01 -15.93
C ASP A 39 -7.65 12.44 -15.90
N GLU A 40 -6.80 11.72 -16.62
CA GLU A 40 -5.46 12.17 -17.00
C GLU A 40 -5.57 12.90 -18.34
N ASP A 41 -6.38 13.96 -18.38
CA ASP A 41 -6.30 15.02 -19.40
C ASP A 41 -5.51 16.17 -18.76
N VAL A 42 -4.19 16.01 -18.65
CA VAL A 42 -3.30 17.16 -18.47
C VAL A 42 -2.33 17.15 -19.63
N ASP A 43 -2.66 17.97 -20.62
CA ASP A 43 -1.89 18.24 -21.81
C ASP A 43 -0.42 18.56 -21.47
N GLU A 44 0.45 17.96 -22.26
CA GLU A 44 1.86 18.32 -22.42
C GLU A 44 1.93 19.79 -22.91
N ASP A 45 2.78 20.60 -22.28
CA ASP A 45 3.11 22.00 -22.60
C ASP A 45 2.23 23.12 -21.99
N GLU A 46 2.51 23.52 -20.73
CA GLU A 46 2.35 24.93 -20.35
C GLU A 46 3.38 25.34 -19.28
N ASP A 47 4.02 26.49 -19.52
CA ASP A 47 5.14 27.05 -18.79
C ASP A 47 4.89 27.13 -17.26
N ILE A 48 5.95 26.84 -16.50
CA ILE A 48 6.05 27.14 -15.06
C ILE A 48 5.73 28.62 -14.83
N ASP A 49 4.55 28.91 -14.24
CA ASP A 49 4.26 30.18 -13.58
C ASP A 49 4.17 29.99 -12.07
N GLU A 50 5.16 30.59 -11.43
CA GLU A 50 5.38 30.74 -10.00
C GLU A 50 4.27 31.61 -9.38
N SER A 51 3.28 31.02 -8.71
CA SER A 51 2.66 31.56 -7.47
C SER A 51 1.36 30.86 -7.05
N THR A 52 1.48 29.73 -6.34
CA THR A 52 0.47 29.36 -5.34
C THR A 52 1.15 29.09 -4.01
N THR A 53 1.29 30.18 -3.25
CA THR A 53 1.56 30.15 -1.82
C THR A 53 0.29 29.67 -1.11
N ALA A 54 0.13 28.36 -1.03
CA ALA A 54 -0.64 27.73 0.03
C ALA A 54 0.32 26.79 0.77
N ASP A 55 0.69 27.26 1.96
CA ASP A 55 1.40 26.58 3.03
C ASP A 55 0.92 25.12 3.21
N ASP A 56 1.54 24.19 2.50
CA ASP A 56 1.78 22.84 3.00
C ASP A 56 3.29 22.73 3.20
N SER A 57 3.74 23.39 4.27
CA SER A 57 4.92 22.92 4.99
C SER A 57 4.65 21.47 5.40
N ILE A 58 4.85 20.52 4.47
CA ILE A 58 5.01 19.12 4.82
C ILE A 58 6.13 19.15 5.86
N PRO A 59 5.86 18.78 7.12
CA PRO A 59 6.92 18.68 8.09
C PRO A 59 7.80 17.54 7.58
N MET A 60 8.85 17.91 6.86
CA MET A 60 9.99 17.07 6.50
C MET A 60 10.79 16.78 7.78
N ASP A 61 10.11 16.24 8.78
CA ASP A 61 10.67 15.91 10.07
C ASP A 61 9.87 14.75 10.62
N THR A 62 10.32 13.52 10.36
CA THR A 62 10.09 12.34 11.23
C THR A 62 10.70 11.04 10.71
N TYR A 63 11.78 11.06 9.90
CA TYR A 63 12.79 9.99 10.01
C TYR A 63 13.76 10.24 11.17
N SER A 64 13.28 10.92 12.22
CA SER A 64 13.88 10.86 13.54
C SER A 64 14.07 9.37 13.85
N VAL A 65 15.33 8.94 13.88
CA VAL A 65 15.75 7.59 14.28
C VAL A 65 15.34 7.45 15.75
N THR A 66 14.08 7.12 15.96
CA THR A 66 13.50 6.87 17.26
C THR A 66 13.95 5.47 17.65
N LYS A 67 14.63 5.36 18.81
CA LYS A 67 15.15 4.10 19.33
C LYS A 67 14.05 3.22 19.92
N ASP A 68 12.82 3.74 19.98
CA ASP A 68 11.67 3.02 20.48
C ASP A 68 11.18 1.99 19.46
N PRO A 69 11.12 0.71 19.83
CA PRO A 69 10.69 -0.33 18.91
C PRO A 69 9.24 -0.15 18.45
N ALA A 70 8.39 0.47 19.28
CA ALA A 70 7.00 0.73 18.95
C ALA A 70 6.82 1.77 17.84
N THR A 71 7.67 2.82 17.79
CA THR A 71 7.61 3.84 16.74
C THR A 71 8.17 3.29 15.43
N LEU A 72 9.24 2.49 15.48
CA LEU A 72 9.78 1.80 14.31
C LEU A 72 8.77 0.85 13.68
N LEU A 73 8.02 0.08 14.48
CA LEU A 73 6.96 -0.79 13.98
C LEU A 73 5.80 0.00 13.35
N LYS A 74 5.47 1.17 13.90
CA LYS A 74 4.44 2.06 13.35
C LYS A 74 4.86 2.57 11.96
N GLN A 75 6.06 3.13 11.85
CA GLN A 75 6.61 3.61 10.58
C GLN A 75 6.71 2.49 9.55
N LEU A 76 7.19 1.32 9.96
CA LEU A 76 7.28 0.16 9.08
C LEU A 76 5.90 -0.27 8.56
N LYS A 77 4.86 -0.13 9.39
CA LYS A 77 3.48 -0.42 9.01
C LYS A 77 2.95 0.62 8.03
N GLU A 78 3.20 1.90 8.28
CA GLU A 78 2.82 3.00 7.37
C GLU A 78 3.44 2.79 5.99
N LEU A 79 4.74 2.47 5.90
CA LEU A 79 5.41 2.15 4.63
C LEU A 79 4.81 0.92 3.91
N LYS A 80 4.30 -0.05 4.66
CA LYS A 80 3.61 -1.22 4.08
C LYS A 80 2.23 -0.80 3.55
N ASP A 81 1.49 -0.01 4.32
CA ASP A 81 0.14 0.44 3.97
C ASP A 81 0.17 1.42 2.78
N GLU A 82 1.25 2.19 2.62
CA GLU A 82 1.55 3.03 1.45
C GLU A 82 2.06 2.24 0.22
N GLY A 83 2.31 0.94 0.37
CA GLY A 83 2.80 0.08 -0.72
C GLY A 83 4.28 0.32 -1.09
N ILE A 84 5.04 1.05 -0.26
CA ILE A 84 6.47 1.31 -0.47
C ILE A 84 7.30 0.06 -0.20
N ILE A 85 6.87 -0.78 0.74
CA ILE A 85 7.50 -2.07 1.04
C ILE A 85 6.52 -3.23 0.93
N SER A 86 7.02 -4.40 0.55
CA SER A 86 6.22 -5.62 0.43
C SER A 86 5.88 -6.22 1.81
N GLU A 87 4.84 -7.06 1.89
CA GLU A 87 4.46 -7.71 3.15
C GLU A 87 5.59 -8.60 3.72
N ASP A 88 6.36 -9.28 2.88
CA ASP A 88 7.52 -10.06 3.29
C ASP A 88 8.65 -9.18 3.87
N GLU A 89 8.85 -7.99 3.31
CA GLU A 89 9.82 -7.02 3.81
C GLU A 89 9.39 -6.45 5.16
N TYR A 90 8.10 -6.12 5.32
CA TYR A 90 7.52 -5.72 6.59
C TYR A 90 7.76 -6.79 7.67
N ARG A 91 7.46 -8.06 7.39
CA ARG A 91 7.65 -9.16 8.36
C ARG A 91 9.11 -9.35 8.76
N THR A 92 10.00 -9.29 7.77
CA THR A 92 11.45 -9.45 8.00
C THR A 92 11.99 -8.31 8.85
N LYS A 93 11.63 -7.06 8.52
CA LYS A 93 12.07 -5.87 9.26
C LYS A 93 11.43 -5.80 10.65
N ALA A 94 10.15 -6.15 10.79
CA ALA A 94 9.45 -6.22 12.07
C ALA A 94 10.10 -7.24 13.01
N ARG A 95 10.43 -8.45 12.52
CA ARG A 95 11.14 -9.47 13.31
C ARG A 95 12.49 -8.97 13.78
N LYS A 96 13.25 -8.32 12.89
CA LYS A 96 14.55 -7.73 13.24
C LYS A 96 14.45 -6.65 14.31
N ILE A 97 13.34 -5.91 14.36
CA ILE A 97 13.08 -4.94 15.44
C ILE A 97 12.84 -5.68 16.76
N PHE A 98 12.03 -6.74 16.76
CA PHE A 98 11.78 -7.54 17.97
C PHE A 98 13.02 -8.27 18.51
N ASP A 99 13.89 -8.77 17.61
CA ASP A 99 15.11 -9.47 18.00
C ASP A 99 16.17 -8.53 18.62
N ASN A 100 15.99 -7.21 18.49
CA ASN A 100 16.95 -6.19 18.92
C ASN A 100 16.49 -5.42 20.18
N ILE A 101 15.44 -5.92 20.85
CA ILE A 101 14.88 -5.43 22.14
C ILE A 101 15.23 -6.44 23.23
#